data_AF-A0A949TK32-F1
#
_entry.id   AF-A0A949TK32-F1
#
_cell.length_a   1.000
_cell.length_b   1.000
_cell.length_c   1.000
_cell.angle_alpha   90.00
_cell.angle_beta   90.00
_cell.angle_gamma   90.00
#
_symmetry.space_group_name_H-M   'P 1'
#
loop_
_entity.id
_entity.type
_entity.pdbx_description
1 polymer ?
#
loop_
_entity_poly.entity_id
_entity_poly.type
_entity_poly.pdbx_seq_one_letter_code
_entity_poly.pdbx_strand_id
1 'polypeptide(L)'
;MEIASFGEDDYRAIANGENTANDEILAQIDPNKLNNGFYQLRLTATDISGRTSTTNTVVEINSTAKTSLSRTETDLKYIFEGRRKEEEGRGDDSTSPLPPSLSPSLPLSLFLTRTYNSLDNTWRFSTDTDIQTNVALTGREELGVYEPYRVGRRLYLNTPTGERVGFTFAPQRKEISGLTYYSPEWVADEGVEYKLNSAIANLTLAGNRFYELNTGYAYNPASGDFDGAEFTLTDAEGTQYLIDSKKGITEQIAANGISLIYSDSGITSSTGETVQFVNDEQGFLKEIIAPDGTKVVYDYQDGNLVSVRNLSTGKAQRYGYSPSLTPSLPPSSSPSLTPSLSPSLTLITGNPGSGGKAITFGRASLNAYNETSQITDIQGDLGGVVQWNGSTVNGSLTQGIEQYTFGLREGEIESTATGIVLVSAEVTGGGLPSIAGLTPVVSNENYALFAIDNPGLNLISSSPHLLISSLPHSPNRW
;
A
#
# COMPACT_ATOMS: atom_id res chain seq x y z
N MET A 1 -18.80 13.67 12.05
CA MET A 1 -17.35 13.65 12.31
C MET A 1 -16.69 12.80 11.26
N GLU A 2 -15.60 13.30 10.71
CA GLU A 2 -14.88 12.69 9.59
C GLU A 2 -13.38 12.65 9.89
N ILE A 3 -12.65 11.77 9.21
CA ILE A 3 -11.19 11.64 9.29
C ILE A 3 -10.59 11.63 7.88
N ALA A 4 -9.45 12.27 7.70
CA ALA A 4 -8.61 12.18 6.51
C ALA A 4 -7.14 12.02 6.92
N SER A 5 -6.30 11.52 6.02
CA SER A 5 -4.84 11.66 6.19
C SER A 5 -4.47 13.14 6.33
N PHE A 6 -3.44 13.44 7.12
CA PHE A 6 -3.06 14.83 7.37
C PHE A 6 -2.61 15.53 6.07
N GLY A 7 -3.19 16.70 5.79
CA GLY A 7 -2.92 17.45 4.56
C GLY A 7 -3.81 17.05 3.37
N GLU A 8 -4.61 16.00 3.49
CA GLU A 8 -5.50 15.50 2.44
C GLU A 8 -6.96 15.93 2.66
N ASP A 9 -7.69 16.18 1.57
CA ASP A 9 -9.11 16.57 1.61
C ASP A 9 -10.08 15.38 1.37
N ASP A 10 -9.56 14.16 1.30
CA ASP A 10 -10.37 12.94 1.18
C ASP A 10 -10.85 12.46 2.56
N TYR A 11 -11.96 13.04 3.00
CA TYR A 11 -12.56 12.75 4.29
C TYR A 11 -13.53 11.57 4.23
N ARG A 12 -13.36 10.63 5.15
CA ARG A 12 -14.32 9.54 5.42
C ARG A 12 -15.09 9.79 6.71
N ALA A 13 -16.40 9.62 6.69
CA ALA A 13 -17.23 9.71 7.89
C ALA A 13 -16.85 8.60 8.89
N ILE A 14 -16.69 8.98 10.16
CA ILE A 14 -16.47 8.03 11.29
C ILE A 14 -17.61 8.06 12.30
N ALA A 15 -18.43 9.10 12.29
CA ALA A 15 -19.67 9.17 13.06
C ALA A 15 -20.61 10.24 12.46
N ASN A 16 -21.91 10.00 12.55
CA ASN A 16 -22.96 10.96 12.22
C ASN A 16 -24.10 10.87 13.24
N GLY A 17 -24.87 11.96 13.39
CA GLY A 17 -26.00 12.00 14.30
C GLY A 17 -26.74 13.33 14.19
N GLU A 18 -28.00 13.33 14.63
CA GLU A 18 -28.88 14.51 14.61
C GLU A 18 -29.18 15.04 16.02
N ASN A 19 -28.78 14.29 17.06
CA ASN A 19 -28.98 14.68 18.45
C ASN A 19 -28.00 15.79 18.85
N THR A 20 -28.44 16.64 19.79
CA THR A 20 -27.52 17.57 20.45
C THR A 20 -26.51 16.77 21.26
N ALA A 21 -25.22 16.93 20.95
CA ALA A 21 -24.13 16.35 21.72
C ALA A 21 -23.56 17.40 22.69
N ASN A 22 -23.43 17.05 23.98
CA ASN A 22 -22.87 17.92 25.01
C ASN A 22 -21.95 17.11 25.93
N ASP A 23 -20.63 17.37 25.83
CA ASP A 23 -19.60 16.65 26.59
C ASP A 23 -19.69 15.12 26.45
N GLU A 24 -20.03 14.66 25.24
CA GLU A 24 -20.21 13.25 24.90
C GLU A 24 -19.14 12.78 23.90
N ILE A 25 -18.87 11.47 23.92
CA ILE A 25 -17.99 10.82 22.94
C ILE A 25 -18.72 10.76 21.59
N LEU A 26 -18.21 11.51 20.60
CA LEU A 26 -18.78 11.55 19.26
C LEU A 26 -18.37 10.35 18.39
N ALA A 27 -17.15 9.84 18.60
CA ALA A 27 -16.60 8.72 17.85
C ALA A 27 -15.48 8.05 18.65
N GLN A 28 -15.28 6.75 18.43
CA GLN A 28 -14.12 6.00 18.90
C GLN A 28 -13.28 5.57 17.70
N ILE A 29 -11.99 5.88 17.71
CA ILE A 29 -11.04 5.50 16.66
C ILE A 29 -10.22 4.33 17.20
N ASP A 30 -10.21 3.21 16.47
CA ASP A 30 -9.32 2.11 16.75
C ASP A 30 -7.98 2.33 16.01
N PRO A 31 -6.88 2.65 16.74
CA PRO A 31 -5.58 2.92 16.12
C PRO A 31 -4.98 1.67 15.45
N ASN A 32 -5.51 0.46 15.70
CA ASN A 32 -5.01 -0.77 15.08
C ASN A 32 -5.48 -0.94 13.63
N LYS A 33 -6.52 -0.19 13.22
CA LYS A 33 -7.13 -0.22 11.88
C LYS A 33 -6.75 0.97 10.99
N LEU A 34 -5.71 1.69 11.36
CA LEU A 34 -5.16 2.82 10.64
C LEU A 34 -3.66 2.62 10.51
N ASN A 35 -3.03 3.11 9.44
CA ASN A 35 -1.58 3.19 9.40
C ASN A 35 -1.08 4.10 10.53
N ASN A 36 0.14 3.87 11.02
CA ASN A 36 0.77 4.87 11.87
C ASN A 36 1.01 6.14 11.05
N GLY A 37 0.87 7.31 11.64
CA GLY A 37 0.93 8.56 10.87
C GLY A 37 0.06 9.65 11.46
N PHE A 38 -0.15 10.70 10.68
CA PHE A 38 -0.94 11.85 11.09
C PHE A 38 -2.26 11.88 10.33
N TYR A 39 -3.32 12.18 11.07
CA TYR A 39 -4.66 12.30 10.54
C TYR A 39 -5.28 13.61 10.99
N GLN A 40 -6.18 14.15 10.18
CA GLN A 40 -7.01 15.29 10.53
C GLN A 40 -8.45 14.87 10.71
N LEU A 41 -9.03 15.25 11.85
CA LEU A 41 -10.42 15.04 12.19
C LEU A 41 -11.19 16.31 11.89
N ARG A 42 -12.33 16.18 11.21
CA ARG A 42 -13.26 17.26 10.91
C ARG A 42 -14.58 17.04 11.63
N LEU A 43 -14.98 18.03 12.42
CA LEU A 43 -16.30 18.08 13.04
C LEU A 43 -17.13 19.17 12.38
N THR A 44 -18.22 18.78 11.75
CA THR A 44 -19.23 19.68 11.18
C THR A 44 -20.50 19.57 12.01
N ALA A 45 -20.99 20.71 12.49
CA ALA A 45 -22.27 20.84 13.20
C ALA A 45 -23.22 21.71 12.38
N THR A 46 -24.49 21.30 12.30
CA THR A 46 -25.54 21.99 11.55
C THR A 46 -26.67 22.37 12.48
N ASP A 47 -27.15 23.60 12.42
CA ASP A 47 -28.33 24.01 13.19
C ASP A 47 -29.65 23.74 12.46
N ILE A 48 -30.78 23.97 13.13
CA ILE A 48 -32.12 23.76 12.57
C ILE A 48 -32.44 24.63 11.34
N SER A 49 -31.65 25.69 11.10
CA SER A 49 -31.78 26.57 9.93
C SER A 49 -30.84 26.17 8.80
N GLY A 50 -30.12 25.05 8.93
CA GLY A 50 -29.17 24.55 7.94
C GLY A 50 -27.81 25.26 7.95
N ARG A 51 -27.53 26.12 8.93
CA ARG A 51 -26.22 26.79 9.04
C ARG A 51 -25.21 25.80 9.61
N THR A 52 -24.05 25.72 8.95
CA THR A 52 -22.97 24.81 9.34
C THR A 52 -21.81 25.56 10.00
N SER A 53 -21.13 24.88 10.91
CA SER A 53 -19.84 25.29 11.46
C SER A 53 -18.91 24.10 11.50
N THR A 54 -17.64 24.32 11.17
CA THR A 54 -16.63 23.26 11.09
C THR A 54 -15.42 23.59 11.94
N THR A 55 -14.86 22.59 12.59
CA THR A 55 -13.55 22.67 13.27
C THR A 55 -12.71 21.43 12.95
N ASN A 56 -11.39 21.60 12.94
CA ASN A 56 -10.43 20.54 12.67
C ASN A 56 -9.48 20.33 13.85
N THR A 57 -9.02 19.09 14.03
CA THR A 57 -7.89 18.78 14.92
C THR A 57 -7.02 17.70 14.29
N VAL A 58 -5.72 17.74 14.58
CA VAL A 58 -4.77 16.71 14.13
C VAL A 58 -4.58 15.68 15.24
N VAL A 59 -4.48 14.41 14.86
CA VAL A 59 -4.16 13.30 15.76
C VAL A 59 -3.04 12.46 15.17
N GLU A 60 -2.16 11.96 16.04
CA GLU A 60 -1.15 10.96 15.68
C GLU A 60 -1.70 9.58 16.00
N ILE A 61 -1.65 8.68 15.02
CA ILE A 61 -1.87 7.26 15.23
C ILE A 61 -0.51 6.60 15.39
N ASN A 62 -0.27 6.04 16.58
CA ASN A 62 0.92 5.24 16.87
C ASN A 62 0.50 4.00 17.66
N SER A 63 0.43 2.86 16.98
CA SER A 63 0.15 1.57 17.59
C SER A 63 1.04 0.49 17.00
N THR A 64 1.52 -0.41 17.85
CA THR A 64 2.27 -1.61 17.47
C THR A 64 1.36 -2.83 17.24
N ALA A 65 0.09 -2.76 17.68
CA ALA A 65 -0.86 -3.88 17.62
C ALA A 65 -1.74 -3.85 16.36
N LYS A 66 -1.15 -3.54 15.19
CA LYS A 66 -1.90 -3.43 13.94
C LYS A 66 -2.58 -4.74 13.56
N THR A 67 -3.83 -4.63 13.14
CA THR A 67 -4.63 -5.76 12.63
C THR A 67 -4.78 -5.62 11.12
N SER A 68 -3.66 -5.78 10.41
CA SER A 68 -3.58 -5.61 8.97
C SER A 68 -3.09 -6.89 8.28
N LEU A 69 -3.71 -7.25 7.17
CA LEU A 69 -3.07 -8.07 6.16
C LEU A 69 -2.03 -7.21 5.41
N SER A 70 -0.79 -7.68 5.41
CA SER A 70 0.26 -7.22 4.52
C SER A 70 0.69 -8.35 3.59
N ARG A 71 0.94 -8.04 2.32
CA ARG A 71 1.42 -9.01 1.33
C ARG A 71 2.54 -8.40 0.51
N THR A 72 3.73 -8.97 0.63
CA THR A 72 4.88 -8.58 -0.18
C THR A 72 5.14 -9.60 -1.28
N GLU A 73 5.42 -9.10 -2.47
CA GLU A 73 5.84 -9.87 -3.64
C GLU A 73 7.14 -9.30 -4.20
N THR A 74 8.06 -10.18 -4.59
CA THR A 74 9.25 -9.79 -5.37
C THR A 74 8.96 -9.95 -6.85
N ASP A 75 9.11 -8.86 -7.58
CA ASP A 75 8.75 -8.77 -9.00
C ASP A 75 9.98 -8.95 -9.89
N LEU A 76 11.06 -8.26 -9.53
CA LEU A 76 12.35 -8.33 -10.19
C LEU A 76 13.46 -8.56 -9.17
N LYS A 77 14.34 -9.49 -9.50
CA LYS A 77 15.67 -9.59 -8.92
C LYS A 77 16.67 -9.36 -10.04
N TYR A 78 17.52 -8.35 -9.91
CA TYR A 78 18.58 -8.06 -10.87
C TYR A 78 19.89 -7.81 -10.13
N ILE A 79 21.03 -8.14 -10.75
CA ILE A 79 22.34 -7.85 -10.18
C ILE A 79 22.97 -6.80 -11.08
N PHE A 80 23.18 -5.61 -10.54
CA PHE A 80 23.96 -4.57 -11.21
C PHE A 80 25.45 -4.81 -11.03
N GLU A 81 26.20 -4.51 -12.07
CA GLU A 81 27.62 -4.24 -11.95
C GLU A 81 27.81 -2.74 -11.70
N GLY A 82 28.51 -2.40 -10.62
CA GLY A 82 28.65 -1.01 -10.17
C GLY A 82 30.09 -0.61 -9.85
N ARG A 83 30.34 0.70 -9.89
CA ARG A 83 31.51 1.35 -9.30
C ARG A 83 31.08 2.05 -8.02
N ARG A 84 32.05 2.40 -7.18
CA ARG A 84 31.76 3.15 -5.95
C ARG A 84 31.44 4.59 -6.29
N LYS A 85 30.51 5.20 -5.55
CA LYS A 85 30.12 6.61 -5.71
C LYS A 85 31.30 7.57 -5.59
N GLU A 86 32.28 7.27 -4.73
CA GLU A 86 33.51 8.07 -4.57
C GLU A 86 34.43 8.06 -5.81
N GLU A 87 34.23 7.11 -6.71
CA GLU A 87 34.98 6.97 -7.97
C GLU A 87 34.26 7.66 -9.14
N GLU A 88 32.98 8.01 -8.98
CA GLU A 88 32.16 8.67 -9.99
C GLU A 88 32.63 10.12 -10.20
N GLY A 89 32.96 10.49 -11.44
CA GLY A 89 33.44 11.84 -11.77
C GLY A 89 34.97 12.04 -11.80
N ARG A 90 35.79 11.02 -11.52
CA ARG A 90 37.23 11.06 -11.88
C ARG A 90 37.40 10.77 -13.37
N GLY A 91 37.62 11.80 -14.18
CA GLY A 91 37.94 11.65 -15.60
C GLY A 91 39.28 10.93 -15.83
N ASP A 92 39.46 10.35 -17.02
CA ASP A 92 40.70 9.68 -17.48
C ASP A 92 41.95 10.60 -17.45
N ASP A 93 41.78 11.91 -17.26
CA ASP A 93 42.85 12.93 -17.28
C ASP A 93 43.44 13.23 -15.88
N SER A 94 43.09 12.43 -14.86
CA SER A 94 43.75 12.50 -13.55
C SER A 94 45.16 11.91 -13.63
N THR A 95 46.17 12.78 -13.69
CA THR A 95 47.59 12.42 -13.54
C THR A 95 47.97 11.89 -12.15
N SER A 96 47.03 11.83 -11.21
CA SER A 96 47.23 11.15 -9.93
C SER A 96 47.12 9.64 -10.17
N PRO A 97 48.19 8.85 -9.96
CA PRO A 97 48.14 7.41 -10.19
C PRO A 97 47.08 6.80 -9.28
N LEU A 98 46.14 6.07 -9.89
CA LEU A 98 45.18 5.25 -9.19
C LEU A 98 45.96 4.28 -8.27
N PRO A 99 45.60 4.11 -6.99
CA PRO A 99 46.17 3.03 -6.20
C PRO A 99 45.93 1.71 -6.95
N PRO A 100 46.87 0.74 -6.91
CA PRO A 100 46.78 -0.53 -7.68
C PRO A 100 45.59 -1.43 -7.32
N SER A 101 44.65 -0.94 -6.50
CA SER A 101 43.37 -1.54 -6.14
C SER A 101 42.21 -0.98 -6.96
N LEU A 102 42.41 -0.66 -8.25
CA LEU A 102 41.29 -0.51 -9.19
C LEU A 102 40.46 -1.77 -9.12
N SER A 103 39.34 -1.69 -8.40
CA SER A 103 38.48 -2.83 -8.14
C SER A 103 37.79 -3.21 -9.45
N PRO A 104 37.61 -4.51 -9.76
CA PRO A 104 36.62 -4.91 -10.75
C PRO A 104 35.25 -4.32 -10.36
N SER A 105 34.35 -4.16 -11.33
CA SER A 105 32.95 -3.87 -11.02
C SER A 105 32.46 -4.83 -9.94
N LEU A 106 31.73 -4.29 -8.99
CA LEU A 106 31.22 -5.05 -7.86
C LEU A 106 29.72 -5.32 -8.08
N PRO A 107 29.24 -6.51 -7.73
CA PRO A 107 27.83 -6.83 -7.88
C PRO A 107 27.00 -6.15 -6.77
N LEU A 108 25.83 -5.62 -7.13
CA LEU A 108 24.79 -5.17 -6.21
C LEU A 108 23.46 -5.82 -6.59
N SER A 109 22.88 -6.59 -5.66
CA SER A 109 21.56 -7.18 -5.87
C SER A 109 20.46 -6.16 -5.63
N LEU A 110 19.70 -5.85 -6.67
CA LEU A 110 18.43 -5.14 -6.59
C LEU A 110 17.29 -6.15 -6.38
N PHE A 111 16.43 -5.87 -5.40
CA PHE A 111 15.14 -6.53 -5.23
C PHE A 111 14.05 -5.47 -5.33
N LEU A 112 13.32 -5.47 -6.44
CA LEU A 112 12.14 -4.63 -6.57
C LEU A 112 10.93 -5.41 -6.07
N THR A 113 10.35 -4.91 -5.00
CA THR A 113 9.21 -5.54 -4.32
C THR A 113 8.02 -4.60 -4.35
N ARG A 114 6.83 -5.21 -4.32
CA ARG A 114 5.59 -4.50 -4.03
C ARG A 114 4.97 -5.06 -2.75
N THR A 115 4.38 -4.18 -1.96
CA THR A 115 3.68 -4.54 -0.72
C THR A 115 2.26 -3.99 -0.76
N TYR A 116 1.29 -4.88 -0.57
CA TYR A 116 -0.10 -4.52 -0.32
C TYR A 116 -0.32 -4.31 1.18
N ASN A 117 -1.05 -3.26 1.55
CA ASN A 117 -1.50 -3.04 2.92
C ASN A 117 -3.02 -2.88 2.97
N SER A 118 -3.69 -3.73 3.74
CA SER A 118 -5.15 -3.67 3.93
C SER A 118 -5.66 -2.49 4.76
N LEU A 119 -4.78 -1.71 5.42
CA LEU A 119 -5.17 -0.52 6.18
C LEU A 119 -5.53 0.67 5.27
N ASP A 120 -4.94 0.72 4.08
CA ASP A 120 -5.20 1.75 3.06
C ASP A 120 -5.66 1.17 1.71
N ASN A 121 -5.69 -0.16 1.57
CA ASN A 121 -6.05 -0.87 0.34
C ASN A 121 -5.18 -0.51 -0.87
N THR A 122 -3.89 -0.26 -0.65
CA THR A 122 -2.97 0.14 -1.73
C THR A 122 -1.80 -0.83 -1.90
N TRP A 123 -1.34 -0.96 -3.15
CA TRP A 123 -0.04 -1.54 -3.48
C TRP A 123 0.99 -0.41 -3.54
N ARG A 124 2.16 -0.63 -2.94
CA ARG A 124 3.31 0.29 -3.03
C ARG A 124 4.57 -0.46 -3.43
N PHE A 125 5.40 0.18 -4.24
CA PHE A 125 6.75 -0.31 -4.51
C PHE A 125 7.70 0.01 -3.36
N SER A 126 8.79 -0.75 -3.21
CA SER A 126 9.83 -0.48 -2.22
C SER A 126 10.50 0.89 -2.34
N THR A 127 10.26 1.61 -3.43
CA THR A 127 10.75 2.97 -3.67
C THR A 127 9.84 4.06 -3.09
N ASP A 128 8.56 3.74 -2.84
CA ASP A 128 7.59 4.67 -2.27
C ASP A 128 7.67 4.64 -0.74
N THR A 129 8.14 5.74 -0.19
CA THR A 129 8.41 5.88 1.25
C THR A 129 7.26 6.53 2.02
N ASP A 130 6.25 7.12 1.37
CA ASP A 130 5.11 7.79 2.01
C ASP A 130 5.52 8.59 3.27
N ILE A 131 6.49 9.51 3.10
CA ILE A 131 6.98 10.37 4.19
C ILE A 131 5.85 11.26 4.68
N GLN A 132 5.59 11.23 5.98
CA GLN A 132 4.65 12.10 6.65
C GLN A 132 5.29 12.79 7.84
N THR A 133 5.02 14.09 8.03
CA THR A 133 5.45 14.84 9.21
C THR A 133 4.27 15.57 9.84
N ASN A 134 4.33 15.85 11.14
CA ASN A 134 3.32 16.64 11.83
C ASN A 134 3.52 18.16 11.68
N VAL A 135 4.10 18.60 10.56
CA VAL A 135 4.33 19.99 10.24
C VAL A 135 3.18 20.49 9.38
N ALA A 136 2.42 21.46 9.89
CA ALA A 136 1.33 22.06 9.14
C ALA A 136 1.85 22.72 7.86
N LEU A 137 1.15 22.47 6.77
CA LEU A 137 1.34 23.21 5.53
C LEU A 137 0.96 24.68 5.76
N THR A 138 1.77 25.57 5.22
CA THR A 138 1.54 27.01 5.13
C THR A 138 0.56 27.36 4.00
N GLY A 139 0.36 26.44 3.04
CA GLY A 139 -0.37 26.68 1.81
C GLY A 139 0.39 27.57 0.83
N ARG A 140 1.71 27.71 1.03
CA ARG A 140 2.61 28.57 0.24
C ARG A 140 3.97 27.89 0.00
N GLU A 141 4.00 26.56 0.09
CA GLU A 141 5.18 25.74 -0.17
C GLU A 141 5.68 25.94 -1.60
N GLU A 142 4.77 26.14 -2.55
CA GLU A 142 5.10 26.50 -3.95
C GLU A 142 5.88 27.82 -4.07
N LEU A 143 5.78 28.69 -3.07
CA LEU A 143 6.52 29.95 -2.97
C LEU A 143 7.78 29.81 -2.10
N GLY A 144 8.16 28.59 -1.72
CA GLY A 144 9.30 28.32 -0.84
C GLY A 144 9.04 28.63 0.63
N VAL A 145 7.79 28.81 1.05
CA VAL A 145 7.45 29.10 2.45
C VAL A 145 7.14 27.81 3.19
N TYR A 146 7.98 27.46 4.15
CA TYR A 146 7.85 26.23 4.93
C TYR A 146 7.83 26.53 6.43
N GLU A 147 7.02 25.79 7.19
CA GLU A 147 7.05 25.88 8.66
C GLU A 147 8.34 25.25 9.20
N PRO A 148 9.09 25.95 10.07
CA PRO A 148 10.31 25.41 10.68
C PRO A 148 10.02 24.27 11.66
N TYR A 149 10.97 23.35 11.72
CA TYR A 149 10.94 22.22 12.66
C TYR A 149 11.13 22.71 14.10
N ARG A 150 10.67 21.88 15.03
CA ARG A 150 10.70 22.11 16.49
C ARG A 150 11.16 20.83 17.17
N VAL A 151 11.68 20.90 18.39
CA VAL A 151 11.98 19.67 19.14
C VAL A 151 10.70 18.84 19.28
N GLY A 152 10.81 17.52 19.08
CA GLY A 152 9.67 16.60 19.19
C GLY A 152 8.81 16.48 17.94
N ARG A 153 9.24 17.06 16.79
CA ARG A 153 8.57 16.78 15.50
C ARG A 153 8.60 15.29 15.21
N ARG A 154 7.49 14.77 14.73
CA ARG A 154 7.31 13.34 14.44
C ARG A 154 7.32 13.15 12.92
N LEU A 155 7.98 12.08 12.49
CA LEU A 155 8.04 11.66 11.09
C LEU A 155 7.71 10.17 11.00
N TYR A 156 6.90 9.79 10.01
CA TYR A 156 6.66 8.40 9.63
C TYR A 156 7.06 8.18 8.18
N LEU A 157 7.59 7.00 7.87
CA LEU A 157 7.89 6.57 6.51
C LEU A 157 7.76 5.04 6.38
N ASN A 158 7.57 4.57 5.16
CA ASN A 158 7.70 3.17 4.78
C ASN A 158 9.16 2.88 4.42
N THR A 159 9.72 1.83 5.00
CA THR A 159 11.06 1.35 4.69
C THR A 159 11.06 0.66 3.31
N PRO A 160 12.23 0.44 2.69
CA PRO A 160 12.34 -0.35 1.47
C PRO A 160 11.81 -1.79 1.61
N THR A 161 11.72 -2.31 2.84
CA THR A 161 11.14 -3.62 3.14
C THR A 161 9.61 -3.58 3.33
N GLY A 162 9.00 -2.39 3.32
CA GLY A 162 7.55 -2.19 3.39
C GLY A 162 7.01 -1.96 4.81
N GLU A 163 7.86 -1.89 5.82
CA GLU A 163 7.46 -1.61 7.21
C GLU A 163 7.27 -0.11 7.40
N ARG A 164 6.25 0.30 8.17
CA ARG A 164 6.05 1.71 8.50
C ARG A 164 6.66 2.05 9.86
N VAL A 165 7.68 2.90 9.87
CA VAL A 165 8.49 3.24 11.05
C VAL A 165 8.41 4.72 11.40
N GLY A 166 8.63 5.05 12.68
CA GLY A 166 8.52 6.40 13.21
C GLY A 166 9.83 6.95 13.79
N PHE A 167 10.01 8.27 13.70
CA PHE A 167 11.16 9.00 14.20
C PHE A 167 10.75 10.32 14.88
N THR A 168 11.52 10.73 15.89
CA THR A 168 11.34 12.00 16.62
C THR A 168 12.54 12.91 16.41
N PHE A 169 12.31 14.14 15.95
CA PHE A 169 13.35 15.17 15.80
C PHE A 169 13.85 15.64 17.17
N ALA A 170 15.12 15.36 17.45
CA ALA A 170 15.79 15.64 18.71
C ALA A 170 17.18 16.25 18.44
N PRO A 171 17.25 17.51 17.96
CA PRO A 171 18.49 18.11 17.51
C PRO A 171 19.52 18.22 18.63
N GLN A 172 20.77 17.91 18.31
CA GLN A 172 21.88 17.92 19.27
C GLN A 172 22.43 19.32 19.46
N ARG A 173 22.42 19.80 20.71
CA ARG A 173 23.00 21.07 21.10
C ARG A 173 24.53 21.01 21.07
N LYS A 174 25.16 21.97 20.40
CA LYS A 174 26.61 22.14 20.30
C LYS A 174 27.01 23.50 20.86
N GLU A 175 28.13 23.52 21.57
CA GLU A 175 28.72 24.74 22.11
C GLU A 175 30.17 24.85 21.67
N ILE A 176 30.51 26.00 21.09
CA ILE A 176 31.89 26.47 20.96
C ILE A 176 31.99 27.82 21.66
N SER A 177 33.20 28.32 21.91
CA SER A 177 33.41 29.56 22.68
C SER A 177 32.55 30.72 22.15
N GLY A 178 31.53 31.12 22.90
CA GLY A 178 30.63 32.23 22.57
C GLY A 178 29.48 31.91 21.59
N LEU A 179 29.32 30.67 21.13
CA LEU A 179 28.26 30.29 20.18
C LEU A 179 27.61 28.96 20.57
N THR A 180 26.29 28.99 20.76
CA THR A 180 25.45 27.79 20.80
C THR A 180 24.80 27.62 19.43
N TYR A 181 24.89 26.41 18.88
CA TYR A 181 24.18 26.00 17.67
C TYR A 181 23.71 24.56 17.83
N TYR A 182 22.94 24.05 16.88
CA TYR A 182 22.40 22.69 16.93
C TYR A 182 22.68 21.97 15.61
N SER A 183 22.83 20.64 15.66
CA SER A 183 22.76 19.81 14.46
C SER A 183 21.45 19.01 14.42
N PRO A 184 20.82 18.86 13.24
CA PRO A 184 19.67 17.99 13.05
C PRO A 184 20.01 16.56 13.48
N GLU A 185 19.16 15.96 14.31
CA GLU A 185 19.27 14.57 14.72
C GLU A 185 17.87 14.00 14.97
N TRP A 186 17.75 12.68 14.80
CA TRP A 186 16.50 11.94 14.95
C TRP A 186 16.69 10.75 15.89
N VAL A 187 15.66 10.48 16.68
CA VAL A 187 15.57 9.29 17.54
C VAL A 187 14.50 8.39 16.95
N ALA A 188 14.87 7.16 16.61
CA ALA A 188 13.94 6.16 16.11
C ALA A 188 13.00 5.67 17.23
N ASP A 189 11.79 5.24 16.86
CA ASP A 189 10.87 4.58 17.80
C ASP A 189 11.46 3.25 18.30
N GLU A 190 10.95 2.76 19.42
CA GLU A 190 11.37 1.49 20.00
C GLU A 190 11.18 0.33 18.98
N GLY A 191 12.24 -0.46 18.79
CA GLY A 191 12.24 -1.59 17.84
C GLY A 191 12.59 -1.23 16.40
N VAL A 192 12.76 0.06 16.07
CA VAL A 192 13.20 0.49 14.73
C VAL A 192 14.73 0.38 14.63
N GLU A 193 15.22 -0.45 13.72
CA GLU A 193 16.66 -0.67 13.49
C GLU A 193 17.28 0.30 12.47
N TYR A 194 16.44 1.09 11.81
CA TYR A 194 16.89 2.12 10.87
C TYR A 194 17.35 3.38 11.58
N LYS A 195 18.37 4.04 11.00
CA LYS A 195 18.77 5.40 11.38
C LYS A 195 18.23 6.40 10.37
N LEU A 196 17.68 7.52 10.84
CA LEU A 196 17.27 8.63 10.00
C LEU A 196 18.20 9.83 10.20
N ASN A 197 18.68 10.37 9.08
CA ASN A 197 19.31 11.68 9.00
C ASN A 197 18.45 12.59 8.10
N SER A 198 18.52 13.90 8.33
CA SER A 198 17.89 14.90 7.45
C SER A 198 18.94 15.87 6.93
N ALA A 199 18.54 16.71 5.97
CA ALA A 199 19.43 17.67 5.31
C ALA A 199 20.36 18.42 6.28
N ILE A 200 21.62 18.56 5.89
CA ILE A 200 22.72 19.02 6.74
C ILE A 200 22.59 20.52 6.96
N ALA A 201 22.58 20.93 8.23
CA ALA A 201 22.55 22.33 8.61
C ALA A 201 23.18 22.56 10.00
N ASN A 202 23.77 23.74 10.20
CA ASN A 202 24.01 24.26 11.54
C ASN A 202 22.84 25.14 11.90
N LEU A 203 22.17 24.85 13.01
CA LEU A 203 20.91 25.46 13.37
C LEU A 203 21.04 26.43 14.55
N THR A 204 20.25 27.49 14.52
CA THR A 204 19.95 28.34 15.67
C THR A 204 18.52 28.13 16.14
N LEU A 205 18.29 28.30 17.44
CA LEU A 205 16.98 28.16 18.06
C LEU A 205 16.39 29.55 18.33
N ALA A 206 15.25 29.86 17.73
CA ALA A 206 14.48 31.08 18.01
C ALA A 206 13.09 30.72 18.52
N GLY A 207 12.83 31.02 19.80
CA GLY A 207 11.66 30.52 20.51
C GLY A 207 11.74 28.99 20.63
N ASN A 208 10.87 28.28 19.91
CA ASN A 208 10.87 26.82 19.82
C ASN A 208 11.04 26.30 18.38
N ARG A 209 11.51 27.15 17.47
CA ARG A 209 11.68 26.85 16.04
C ARG A 209 13.15 26.91 15.65
N PHE A 210 13.56 26.01 14.77
CA PHE A 210 14.92 25.95 14.25
C PHE A 210 15.04 26.65 12.90
N TYR A 211 16.14 27.39 12.76
CA TYR A 211 16.52 28.09 11.53
C TYR A 211 17.98 27.79 11.24
N GLU A 212 18.39 27.81 9.98
CA GLU A 212 19.80 27.69 9.63
C GLU A 212 20.56 28.95 10.09
N LEU A 213 21.73 28.72 10.67
CA LEU A 213 22.49 29.70 11.45
C LEU A 213 22.99 30.88 10.61
N ASN A 214 23.35 30.66 9.34
CA ASN A 214 23.98 31.68 8.49
C ASN A 214 22.96 32.50 7.68
N THR A 215 21.91 31.85 7.20
CA THR A 215 20.90 32.37 6.28
C THR A 215 19.64 32.82 7.01
N GLY A 216 19.35 32.23 8.18
CA GLY A 216 18.07 32.43 8.88
C GLY A 216 16.89 31.69 8.24
N TYR A 217 17.12 30.82 7.26
CA TYR A 217 16.06 30.05 6.62
C TYR A 217 15.39 29.09 7.61
N ALA A 218 14.07 28.95 7.51
CA ALA A 218 13.30 28.03 8.34
C ALA A 218 13.77 26.59 8.07
N TYR A 219 14.26 25.90 9.11
CA TYR A 219 14.76 24.54 8.90
C TYR A 219 13.59 23.58 8.66
N ASN A 220 13.42 23.20 7.40
CA ASN A 220 12.48 22.20 6.95
C ASN A 220 13.12 21.45 5.75
N PRO A 221 13.51 20.18 5.90
CA PRO A 221 14.20 19.45 4.84
C PRO A 221 13.44 19.38 3.51
N ALA A 222 12.10 19.41 3.54
CA ALA A 222 11.26 19.38 2.34
C ALA A 222 11.28 20.68 1.50
N SER A 223 12.02 21.71 1.96
CA SER A 223 12.22 22.94 1.17
C SER A 223 13.28 22.78 0.09
N GLY A 224 14.20 21.82 0.23
CA GLY A 224 15.33 21.64 -0.69
C GLY A 224 16.41 22.74 -0.59
N ASP A 225 16.35 23.61 0.41
CA ASP A 225 17.29 24.75 0.57
C ASP A 225 18.60 24.39 1.31
N PHE A 226 18.77 23.14 1.72
CA PHE A 226 19.85 22.68 2.58
C PHE A 226 20.74 21.65 1.88
N ASP A 227 21.99 21.54 2.31
CA ASP A 227 22.95 20.62 1.71
C ASP A 227 22.55 19.14 1.95
N GLY A 228 22.66 18.32 0.90
CA GLY A 228 22.37 16.89 0.96
C GLY A 228 20.93 16.53 0.57
N ALA A 229 20.53 15.29 0.84
CA ALA A 229 19.17 14.83 0.63
C ALA A 229 18.23 15.40 1.72
N GLU A 230 16.92 15.48 1.42
CA GLU A 230 15.93 15.87 2.43
C GLU A 230 16.01 14.92 3.63
N PHE A 231 16.02 13.62 3.33
CA PHE A 231 16.24 12.56 4.31
C PHE A 231 17.19 11.48 3.78
N THR A 232 17.96 10.89 4.68
CA THR A 232 18.75 9.68 4.44
C THR A 232 18.34 8.63 5.47
N LEU A 233 17.80 7.52 4.98
CA LEU A 233 17.49 6.35 5.80
C LEU A 233 18.65 5.35 5.68
N THR A 234 19.20 4.88 6.79
CA THR A 234 20.30 3.90 6.80
C THR A 234 19.84 2.61 7.49
N ASP A 235 19.98 1.48 6.81
CA ASP A 235 19.69 0.15 7.37
C ASP A 235 20.85 -0.39 8.25
N ALA A 236 20.62 -1.54 8.88
CA ALA A 236 21.57 -2.16 9.80
C ALA A 236 22.87 -2.62 9.08
N GLU A 237 22.77 -2.92 7.79
CA GLU A 237 23.89 -3.29 6.92
C GLU A 237 24.72 -2.08 6.46
N GLY A 238 24.21 -0.86 6.65
CA GLY A 238 24.87 0.40 6.27
C GLY A 238 24.54 0.88 4.86
N THR A 239 23.53 0.29 4.20
CA THR A 239 22.97 0.84 2.96
C THR A 239 22.21 2.12 3.29
N GLN A 240 22.44 3.15 2.49
CA GLN A 240 21.79 4.45 2.62
C GLN A 240 20.77 4.63 1.49
N TYR A 241 19.58 5.09 1.83
CA TYR A 241 18.52 5.45 0.90
C TYR A 241 18.29 6.96 1.04
N LEU A 242 18.63 7.71 0.00
CA LEU A 242 18.37 9.15 -0.09
C LEU A 242 16.94 9.32 -0.57
N ILE A 243 16.17 10.12 0.18
CA ILE A 243 14.73 10.23 0.01
C ILE A 243 14.37 11.70 -0.20
N ASP A 244 13.56 11.92 -1.22
CA ASP A 244 12.82 13.16 -1.49
C ASP A 244 11.36 12.90 -1.08
N SER A 245 10.79 13.77 -0.25
CA SER A 245 9.45 13.58 0.32
C SER A 245 8.34 13.51 -0.72
N LYS A 246 8.57 13.95 -1.96
CA LYS A 246 7.63 13.89 -3.08
C LYS A 246 7.92 12.74 -4.06
N LYS A 247 9.18 12.33 -4.18
CA LYS A 247 9.61 11.32 -5.18
C LYS A 247 9.92 9.94 -4.58
N GLY A 248 9.99 9.84 -3.26
CA GLY A 248 10.45 8.62 -2.59
C GLY A 248 11.96 8.47 -2.68
N ILE A 249 12.45 7.24 -2.82
CA ILE A 249 13.89 6.97 -2.94
C ILE A 249 14.41 7.53 -4.26
N THR A 250 15.39 8.43 -4.19
CA THR A 250 16.07 9.00 -5.37
C THR A 250 17.44 8.38 -5.60
N GLU A 251 18.06 7.85 -4.54
CA GLU A 251 19.35 7.17 -4.65
C GLU A 251 19.50 6.12 -3.54
N GLN A 252 20.14 5.01 -3.88
CA GLN A 252 20.60 3.99 -2.92
C GLN A 252 22.12 3.91 -2.98
N ILE A 253 22.79 3.93 -1.84
CA ILE A 253 24.24 3.73 -1.72
C ILE A 253 24.46 2.52 -0.82
N ALA A 254 24.87 1.40 -1.40
CA ALA A 254 25.17 0.18 -0.65
C ALA A 254 26.39 0.35 0.24
N ALA A 255 26.51 -0.51 1.27
CA ALA A 255 27.63 -0.49 2.22
C ALA A 255 29.01 -0.67 1.55
N ASN A 256 29.05 -1.31 0.37
CA ASN A 256 30.26 -1.45 -0.44
C ASN A 256 30.61 -0.20 -1.27
N GLY A 257 29.78 0.85 -1.21
CA GLY A 257 29.94 2.14 -1.88
C GLY A 257 29.26 2.25 -3.25
N ILE A 258 28.66 1.18 -3.78
CA ILE A 258 27.97 1.22 -5.09
C ILE A 258 26.68 2.03 -4.97
N SER A 259 26.42 2.90 -5.95
CA SER A 259 25.20 3.69 -6.04
C SER A 259 24.24 3.21 -7.13
N LEU A 260 22.94 3.33 -6.87
CA LEU A 260 21.86 3.23 -7.84
C LEU A 260 21.04 4.52 -7.78
N ILE A 261 20.78 5.13 -8.93
CA ILE A 261 19.96 6.32 -9.08
C ILE A 261 18.55 5.90 -9.48
N TYR A 262 17.56 6.44 -8.79
CA TYR A 262 16.15 6.15 -9.00
C TYR A 262 15.46 7.33 -9.66
N SER A 263 14.59 7.03 -10.62
CA SER A 263 13.77 8.00 -11.34
C SER A 263 12.43 7.37 -11.74
N ASP A 264 11.50 8.19 -12.20
CA ASP A 264 10.20 7.72 -12.71
C ASP A 264 10.32 6.76 -13.90
N SER A 265 11.44 6.82 -14.63
CA SER A 265 11.69 6.00 -15.84
C SER A 265 12.56 4.77 -15.58
N GLY A 266 13.06 4.57 -14.36
CA GLY A 266 13.91 3.43 -14.05
C GLY A 266 14.96 3.66 -12.98
N ILE A 267 15.78 2.62 -12.81
CA ILE A 267 16.89 2.54 -11.87
C ILE A 267 18.19 2.34 -12.66
N THR A 268 19.13 3.27 -12.52
CA THR A 268 20.39 3.28 -13.27
C THR A 268 21.58 3.14 -12.32
N SER A 269 22.54 2.29 -12.67
CA SER A 269 23.80 2.17 -11.96
C SER A 269 24.86 3.12 -12.50
N SER A 270 25.96 3.28 -11.76
CA SER A 270 27.12 4.08 -12.17
C SER A 270 27.83 3.58 -13.45
N THR A 271 27.50 2.39 -13.95
CA THR A 271 28.04 1.84 -15.22
C THR A 271 27.15 2.16 -16.43
N GLY A 272 25.96 2.72 -16.19
CA GLY A 272 24.95 3.02 -17.21
C GLY A 272 23.94 1.89 -17.43
N GLU A 273 24.11 0.73 -16.77
CA GLU A 273 23.07 -0.31 -16.77
C GLU A 273 21.78 0.25 -16.16
N THR A 274 20.65 -0.01 -16.82
CA THR A 274 19.37 0.57 -16.42
C THR A 274 18.26 -0.47 -16.45
N VAL A 275 17.58 -0.63 -15.32
CA VAL A 275 16.26 -1.26 -15.25
C VAL A 275 15.23 -0.19 -15.61
N GLN A 276 14.48 -0.38 -16.69
CA GLN A 276 13.55 0.61 -17.22
C GLN A 276 12.14 0.38 -16.68
N PHE A 277 11.44 1.48 -16.40
CA PHE A 277 10.02 1.52 -16.06
C PHE A 277 9.23 2.13 -17.22
N VAL A 278 8.19 1.41 -17.65
CA VAL A 278 7.30 1.85 -18.72
C VAL A 278 5.91 1.99 -18.12
N ASN A 279 5.38 3.21 -18.10
CA ASN A 279 4.03 3.50 -17.65
C ASN A 279 3.06 3.53 -18.85
N ASP A 280 1.77 3.31 -18.59
CA ASP A 280 0.70 3.55 -19.57
C ASP A 280 0.32 5.04 -19.67
N GLU A 281 -0.69 5.35 -20.48
CA GLU A 281 -1.16 6.73 -20.69
C GLU A 281 -1.84 7.32 -19.44
N GLN A 282 -2.28 6.47 -18.52
CA GLN A 282 -2.92 6.82 -17.25
C GLN A 282 -1.88 6.98 -16.12
N GLY A 283 -0.61 6.66 -16.38
CA GLY A 283 0.49 6.75 -15.43
C GLY A 283 0.71 5.50 -14.58
N PHE A 284 -0.01 4.40 -14.83
CA PHE A 284 0.22 3.14 -14.14
C PHE A 284 1.44 2.41 -14.73
N LEU A 285 2.27 1.83 -13.86
CA LEU A 285 3.41 1.02 -14.30
C LEU A 285 2.94 -0.20 -15.07
N LYS A 286 3.24 -0.27 -16.35
CA LYS A 286 2.83 -1.33 -17.29
C LYS A 286 3.90 -2.40 -17.48
N GLU A 287 5.16 -2.02 -17.56
CA GLU A 287 6.26 -2.95 -17.81
C GLU A 287 7.53 -2.51 -17.09
N ILE A 288 8.27 -3.50 -16.57
CA ILE A 288 9.66 -3.35 -16.14
C ILE A 288 10.54 -4.16 -17.06
N ILE A 289 11.63 -3.56 -17.53
CA ILE A 289 12.59 -4.20 -18.44
C ILE A 289 13.99 -4.12 -17.81
N ALA A 290 14.55 -5.27 -17.46
CA ALA A 290 15.92 -5.36 -16.96
C ALA A 290 16.94 -5.49 -18.10
N PRO A 291 18.23 -5.14 -17.88
CA PRO A 291 19.26 -5.22 -18.92
C PRO A 291 19.50 -6.62 -19.49
N ASP A 292 19.22 -7.67 -18.72
CA ASP A 292 19.31 -9.07 -19.16
C ASP A 292 18.14 -9.49 -20.08
N GLY A 293 17.22 -8.58 -20.40
CA GLY A 293 16.02 -8.83 -21.19
C GLY A 293 14.83 -9.32 -20.37
N THR A 294 14.97 -9.49 -19.06
CA THR A 294 13.86 -9.87 -18.18
C THR A 294 12.77 -8.82 -18.19
N LYS A 295 11.54 -9.27 -18.41
CA LYS A 295 10.35 -8.42 -18.49
C LYS A 295 9.33 -8.81 -17.44
N VAL A 296 8.82 -7.82 -16.72
CA VAL A 296 7.69 -7.97 -15.79
C VAL A 296 6.56 -7.08 -16.27
N VAL A 297 5.40 -7.67 -16.57
CA VAL A 297 4.24 -6.96 -17.10
C VAL A 297 3.16 -6.87 -16.03
N TYR A 298 2.49 -5.72 -15.97
CA TYR A 298 1.45 -5.38 -15.02
C TYR A 298 0.16 -5.04 -15.78
N ASP A 299 -0.95 -5.61 -15.33
CA ASP A 299 -2.27 -5.36 -15.88
C ASP A 299 -3.17 -4.76 -14.79
N TYR A 300 -3.92 -3.71 -15.14
CA TYR A 300 -4.85 -3.01 -14.26
C TYR A 300 -6.26 -3.06 -14.81
N GLN A 301 -7.24 -3.05 -13.92
CA GLN A 301 -8.66 -2.90 -14.24
C GLN A 301 -9.27 -1.92 -13.24
N ASP A 302 -9.91 -0.86 -13.74
CA ASP A 302 -10.49 0.21 -12.92
C ASP A 302 -9.48 0.82 -11.91
N GLY A 303 -8.21 0.94 -12.33
CA GLY A 303 -7.10 1.42 -11.50
C GLY A 303 -6.54 0.41 -10.48
N ASN A 304 -7.11 -0.80 -10.40
CA ASN A 304 -6.64 -1.85 -9.48
C ASN A 304 -5.70 -2.83 -10.21
N LEU A 305 -4.59 -3.19 -9.56
CA LEU A 305 -3.63 -4.16 -10.11
C LEU A 305 -4.25 -5.56 -10.12
N VAL A 306 -4.56 -6.12 -11.29
CA VAL A 306 -5.24 -7.43 -11.44
C VAL A 306 -4.31 -8.58 -11.85
N SER A 307 -3.17 -8.28 -12.48
CA SER A 307 -2.17 -9.30 -12.77
C SER A 307 -0.77 -8.74 -12.83
N VAL A 308 0.21 -9.54 -12.41
CA VAL A 308 1.62 -9.31 -12.71
C VAL A 308 2.26 -10.58 -13.21
N ARG A 309 3.07 -10.48 -14.27
CA ARG A 309 3.71 -11.63 -14.89
C ARG A 309 5.17 -11.34 -15.19
N ASN A 310 6.05 -12.17 -14.65
CA ASN A 310 7.44 -12.21 -15.07
C ASN A 310 7.56 -13.12 -16.30
N LEU A 311 7.79 -12.53 -17.47
CA LEU A 311 7.79 -13.24 -18.75
C LEU A 311 8.98 -14.20 -18.90
N SER A 312 10.09 -13.93 -18.22
CA SER A 312 11.27 -14.81 -18.26
C SER A 312 11.07 -16.09 -17.47
N THR A 313 10.41 -16.00 -16.31
CA THR A 313 10.17 -17.16 -15.44
C THR A 313 8.82 -17.83 -15.69
N GLY A 314 7.90 -17.16 -16.38
CA GLY A 314 6.52 -17.59 -16.55
C GLY A 314 5.66 -17.45 -15.28
N LYS A 315 6.23 -16.98 -14.16
CA LYS A 315 5.50 -16.78 -12.90
C LYS A 315 4.48 -15.66 -13.08
N ALA A 316 3.23 -15.92 -12.69
CA ALA A 316 2.17 -14.93 -12.65
C ALA A 316 1.59 -14.83 -11.24
N GLN A 317 1.17 -13.62 -10.85
CA GLN A 317 0.22 -13.38 -9.79
C GLN A 317 -1.05 -12.76 -10.39
N ARG A 318 -2.19 -13.10 -9.81
CA ARG A 318 -3.50 -12.55 -10.17
C ARG A 318 -4.24 -12.14 -8.91
N TYR A 319 -4.98 -11.04 -9.04
CA TYR A 319 -5.63 -10.38 -7.93
C TYR A 319 -7.11 -10.15 -8.25
N GLY A 320 -7.94 -10.30 -7.22
CA GLY A 320 -9.36 -9.93 -7.26
C GLY A 320 -9.66 -9.00 -6.10
N TYR A 321 -10.59 -8.08 -6.32
CA TYR A 321 -10.95 -7.07 -5.33
C TYR A 321 -12.45 -7.16 -5.00
N SER A 322 -12.83 -6.61 -3.86
CA SER A 322 -14.25 -6.45 -3.51
C SER A 322 -14.92 -5.53 -4.55
N PRO A 323 -16.19 -5.77 -4.90
CA PRO A 323 -16.92 -4.81 -5.72
C PRO A 323 -16.95 -3.45 -5.02
N SER A 324 -16.75 -2.38 -5.79
CA SER A 324 -16.81 -1.01 -5.28
C SER A 324 -18.20 -0.77 -4.67
N LEU A 325 -18.26 -0.65 -3.35
CA LEU A 325 -19.51 -0.30 -2.67
C LEU A 325 -19.73 1.19 -2.89
N THR A 326 -20.80 1.56 -3.58
CA THR A 326 -21.36 2.91 -3.41
C THR A 326 -21.96 2.94 -2.00
N PRO A 327 -21.49 3.82 -1.10
CA PRO A 327 -22.13 3.95 0.21
C PRO A 327 -23.58 4.37 -0.02
N SER A 328 -24.54 3.57 0.44
CA SER A 328 -25.94 3.97 0.52
C SER A 328 -26.10 4.95 1.68
N LEU A 329 -25.55 6.16 1.54
CA LEU A 329 -25.91 7.27 2.40
C LEU A 329 -27.28 7.81 1.95
N PRO A 330 -28.21 8.10 2.87
CA PRO A 330 -29.43 8.82 2.50
C PRO A 330 -29.05 10.18 1.90
N PRO A 331 -29.82 10.69 0.91
CA PRO A 331 -29.52 11.95 0.27
C PRO A 331 -29.62 13.08 1.30
N SER A 332 -28.47 13.58 1.77
CA SER A 332 -28.41 14.84 2.50
C SER A 332 -28.15 15.98 1.51
N SER A 333 -28.80 17.11 1.71
CA SER A 333 -28.82 18.27 0.80
C SER A 333 -27.51 19.08 0.75
N SER A 334 -26.35 18.45 0.99
CA SER A 334 -25.03 19.03 0.75
C SER A 334 -24.37 18.30 -0.43
N PRO A 335 -23.99 19.00 -1.51
CA PRO A 335 -23.16 18.40 -2.55
C PRO A 335 -21.72 18.41 -2.05
N SER A 336 -21.22 17.29 -1.51
CA SER A 336 -19.80 16.91 -1.64
C SER A 336 -19.49 15.58 -0.92
N LEU A 337 -18.78 14.70 -1.62
CA LEU A 337 -18.08 13.49 -1.16
C LEU A 337 -18.97 12.32 -0.71
N THR A 338 -19.43 11.52 -1.68
CA THR A 338 -19.56 10.08 -1.45
C THR A 338 -18.16 9.53 -1.20
N PRO A 339 -17.84 8.91 -0.05
CA PRO A 339 -16.54 8.28 0.12
C PRO A 339 -16.46 7.11 -0.88
N SER A 340 -15.63 7.25 -1.90
CA SER A 340 -15.21 6.13 -2.74
C SER A 340 -14.27 5.30 -1.88
N LEU A 341 -14.78 4.24 -1.25
CA LEU A 341 -13.88 3.29 -0.60
C LEU A 341 -13.12 2.57 -1.71
N SER A 342 -11.79 2.73 -1.73
CA SER A 342 -10.92 1.92 -2.58
C SER A 342 -11.23 0.45 -2.34
N PRO A 343 -11.45 -0.35 -3.41
CA PRO A 343 -11.86 -1.73 -3.26
C PRO A 343 -10.73 -2.54 -2.60
N SER A 344 -11.08 -3.40 -1.64
CA SER A 344 -10.11 -4.19 -0.90
C SER A 344 -9.72 -5.45 -1.66
N LEU A 345 -8.45 -5.86 -1.58
CA LEU A 345 -7.94 -7.10 -2.17
C LEU A 345 -8.57 -8.33 -1.51
N THR A 346 -9.41 -9.06 -2.23
CA THR A 346 -10.14 -10.23 -1.74
C THR A 346 -9.57 -11.56 -2.24
N LEU A 347 -8.81 -11.57 -3.33
CA LEU A 347 -8.27 -12.80 -3.92
C LEU A 347 -6.82 -12.60 -4.33
N ILE A 348 -5.99 -13.59 -4.02
CA ILE A 348 -4.60 -13.68 -4.48
C ILE A 348 -4.36 -15.09 -4.99
N THR A 349 -3.97 -15.23 -6.25
CA THR A 349 -3.58 -16.52 -6.83
C THR A 349 -2.39 -16.38 -7.76
N GLY A 350 -1.81 -17.50 -8.17
CA GLY A 350 -0.66 -17.55 -9.07
C GLY A 350 -1.04 -17.87 -10.52
N ASN A 351 -0.22 -18.69 -11.17
CA ASN A 351 -0.55 -19.28 -12.46
C ASN A 351 -1.78 -20.21 -12.38
N PRO A 352 -2.51 -20.44 -13.48
CA PRO A 352 -3.53 -21.48 -13.52
C PRO A 352 -2.97 -22.83 -13.03
N GLY A 353 -3.73 -23.50 -12.15
CA GLY A 353 -3.38 -24.72 -11.44
C GLY A 353 -2.71 -24.49 -10.07
N SER A 354 -2.25 -23.28 -9.77
CA SER A 354 -1.69 -22.95 -8.45
C SER A 354 -2.78 -22.59 -7.45
N GLY A 355 -2.57 -22.94 -6.19
CA GLY A 355 -3.42 -22.49 -5.09
C GLY A 355 -3.25 -20.99 -4.81
N GLY A 356 -4.07 -20.49 -3.89
CA GLY A 356 -4.13 -19.07 -3.55
C GLY A 356 -4.70 -18.82 -2.17
N LYS A 357 -5.05 -17.56 -1.90
CA LYS A 357 -5.74 -17.11 -0.69
C LYS A 357 -6.97 -16.29 -1.05
N ALA A 358 -8.09 -16.60 -0.41
CA ALA A 358 -9.26 -15.75 -0.37
C ALA A 358 -9.28 -14.99 0.96
N ILE A 359 -9.59 -13.70 0.89
CA ILE A 359 -9.59 -12.78 2.03
C ILE A 359 -11.01 -12.25 2.17
N THR A 360 -11.63 -12.55 3.29
CA THR A 360 -12.91 -11.96 3.67
C THR A 360 -12.65 -10.93 4.75
N PHE A 361 -12.84 -9.66 4.41
CA PHE A 361 -12.86 -8.61 5.41
C PHE A 361 -14.21 -8.63 6.10
N GLY A 362 -14.18 -8.63 7.42
CA GLY A 362 -15.38 -8.35 8.18
C GLY A 362 -15.95 -6.99 7.80
N ARG A 363 -17.28 -6.90 7.69
CA ARG A 363 -17.89 -5.62 7.34
C ARG A 363 -17.66 -4.66 8.50
N ALA A 364 -16.97 -3.57 8.22
CA ALA A 364 -17.11 -2.38 9.05
C ALA A 364 -18.55 -1.86 8.86
N SER A 365 -19.50 -2.36 9.68
CA SER A 365 -20.50 -1.42 10.17
C SER A 365 -19.71 -0.30 10.85
N LEU A 366 -20.06 0.96 10.62
CA LEU A 366 -19.43 2.11 11.29
C LEU A 366 -19.36 1.96 12.83
N ASN A 367 -20.10 0.99 13.40
CA ASN A 367 -20.15 0.66 14.82
C ASN A 367 -19.61 -0.74 15.20
N ALA A 368 -19.06 -1.55 14.28
CA ALA A 368 -18.57 -2.91 14.57
C ALA A 368 -17.05 -2.94 14.71
N TYR A 369 -16.59 -2.86 15.96
CA TYR A 369 -15.17 -2.73 16.28
C TYR A 369 -14.35 -4.04 16.23
N ASN A 370 -14.93 -5.22 15.96
CA ASN A 370 -14.26 -6.51 16.24
C ASN A 370 -14.27 -7.58 15.13
N GLU A 371 -14.34 -7.25 13.85
CA GLU A 371 -14.25 -8.30 12.82
C GLU A 371 -12.82 -8.44 12.27
N THR A 372 -12.18 -9.57 12.60
CA THR A 372 -10.87 -9.97 12.06
C THR A 372 -11.04 -10.50 10.65
N SER A 373 -10.19 -10.08 9.71
CA SER A 373 -10.14 -10.65 8.37
C SER A 373 -9.93 -12.16 8.42
N GLN A 374 -10.76 -12.91 7.70
CA GLN A 374 -10.61 -14.35 7.55
C GLN A 374 -9.85 -14.65 6.26
N ILE A 375 -8.84 -15.51 6.35
CA ILE A 375 -8.06 -15.96 5.20
C ILE A 375 -8.33 -17.45 5.02
N THR A 376 -8.83 -17.83 3.85
CA THR A 376 -9.07 -19.22 3.48
C THR A 376 -8.21 -19.60 2.28
N ASP A 377 -7.88 -20.89 2.20
CA ASP A 377 -7.05 -21.41 1.13
C ASP A 377 -7.89 -21.65 -0.12
N ILE A 378 -7.36 -21.22 -1.26
CA ILE A 378 -7.87 -21.56 -2.59
C ILE A 378 -7.06 -22.76 -3.08
N GLN A 379 -7.75 -23.84 -3.44
CA GLN A 379 -7.15 -25.10 -3.90
C GLN A 379 -6.47 -24.94 -5.27
N GLY A 380 -7.04 -24.12 -6.16
CA GLY A 380 -6.47 -23.87 -7.47
C GLY A 380 -7.14 -22.75 -8.25
N ASP A 381 -6.37 -22.08 -9.11
CA ASP A 381 -6.89 -21.22 -10.18
C ASP A 381 -7.17 -22.04 -11.45
N LEU A 382 -8.43 -22.08 -11.88
CA LEU A 382 -8.88 -22.80 -13.07
C LEU A 382 -8.52 -22.07 -14.37
N GLY A 383 -7.99 -20.85 -14.29
CA GLY A 383 -7.55 -20.08 -15.45
C GLY A 383 -8.69 -19.32 -16.15
N GLY A 384 -8.53 -19.03 -17.45
CA GLY A 384 -9.54 -18.35 -18.28
C GLY A 384 -10.58 -19.31 -18.89
N VAL A 385 -11.60 -18.79 -19.58
CA VAL A 385 -12.74 -19.58 -20.11
C VAL A 385 -12.30 -20.80 -20.89
N VAL A 386 -11.28 -20.67 -21.74
CA VAL A 386 -10.76 -21.77 -22.56
C VAL A 386 -10.24 -22.96 -21.73
N GLN A 387 -9.80 -22.72 -20.50
CA GLN A 387 -9.21 -23.75 -19.63
C GLN A 387 -10.25 -24.47 -18.78
N TRP A 388 -11.23 -23.74 -18.24
CA TRP A 388 -12.21 -24.31 -17.32
C TRP A 388 -13.50 -24.76 -18.00
N ASN A 389 -13.84 -24.25 -19.19
CA ASN A 389 -15.08 -24.60 -19.86
C ASN A 389 -15.10 -26.07 -20.28
N GLY A 390 -16.09 -26.82 -19.76
CA GLY A 390 -16.22 -28.26 -19.98
C GLY A 390 -15.23 -29.13 -19.20
N SER A 391 -14.38 -28.53 -18.36
CA SER A 391 -13.39 -29.24 -17.56
C SER A 391 -14.00 -29.75 -16.25
N THR A 392 -13.56 -30.94 -15.81
CA THR A 392 -13.89 -31.48 -14.49
C THR A 392 -12.72 -31.25 -13.53
N VAL A 393 -12.99 -30.64 -12.39
CA VAL A 393 -12.00 -30.42 -11.32
C VAL A 393 -12.25 -31.45 -10.23
N ASN A 394 -11.22 -32.24 -9.90
CA ASN A 394 -11.31 -33.20 -8.81
C ASN A 394 -10.90 -32.53 -7.50
N GLY A 395 -11.82 -32.52 -6.53
CA GLY A 395 -11.60 -32.09 -5.16
C GLY A 395 -11.96 -33.18 -4.15
N SER A 396 -11.73 -32.90 -2.89
CA SER A 396 -12.15 -33.67 -1.72
C SER A 396 -12.94 -32.78 -0.75
N LEU A 397 -14.27 -32.88 -0.78
CA LEU A 397 -15.20 -32.22 0.14
C LEU A 397 -15.15 -32.75 1.59
N THR A 398 -14.16 -33.57 1.96
CA THR A 398 -14.08 -34.25 3.27
C THR A 398 -13.60 -33.35 4.42
N GLN A 399 -13.09 -32.13 4.15
CA GLN A 399 -12.49 -31.23 5.15
C GLN A 399 -13.03 -29.78 5.14
N GLY A 400 -14.26 -29.55 4.67
CA GLY A 400 -14.89 -28.23 4.73
C GLY A 400 -15.17 -27.63 3.35
N ILE A 401 -15.05 -26.31 3.23
CA ILE A 401 -15.33 -25.58 1.99
C ILE A 401 -14.16 -25.77 1.01
N GLU A 402 -14.46 -26.22 -0.21
CA GLU A 402 -13.52 -26.19 -1.32
C GLU A 402 -13.70 -24.92 -2.13
N GLN A 403 -12.60 -24.28 -2.49
CA GLN A 403 -12.53 -22.98 -3.12
C GLN A 403 -11.59 -23.00 -4.32
N TYR A 404 -12.11 -22.58 -5.47
CA TYR A 404 -11.31 -22.40 -6.67
C TYR A 404 -11.52 -21.00 -7.21
N THR A 405 -10.54 -20.48 -7.93
CA THR A 405 -10.73 -19.24 -8.68
C THR A 405 -10.84 -19.51 -10.16
N PHE A 406 -11.55 -18.67 -10.90
CA PHE A 406 -11.52 -18.68 -12.35
C PHE A 406 -11.62 -17.24 -12.87
N GLY A 407 -11.04 -17.00 -14.04
CA GLY A 407 -11.02 -15.69 -14.69
C GLY A 407 -12.07 -15.56 -15.77
N LEU A 408 -12.63 -14.35 -15.87
CA LEU A 408 -13.28 -13.83 -17.07
C LEU A 408 -12.50 -12.59 -17.54
N ARG A 409 -12.20 -12.53 -18.83
CA ARG A 409 -11.56 -11.38 -19.49
C ARG A 409 -12.62 -10.48 -20.10
N GLU A 410 -12.28 -9.20 -20.27
CA GLU A 410 -13.16 -8.22 -20.89
C GLU A 410 -13.66 -8.68 -22.27
N GLY A 411 -12.76 -9.14 -23.14
CA GLY A 411 -13.14 -9.68 -24.45
C GLY A 411 -14.05 -10.92 -24.41
N GLU A 412 -14.09 -11.68 -23.30
CA GLU A 412 -15.04 -12.79 -23.14
C GLU A 412 -16.45 -12.25 -22.82
N ILE A 413 -16.55 -11.21 -22.00
CA ILE A 413 -17.81 -10.51 -21.71
C ILE A 413 -18.35 -9.81 -22.97
N GLU A 414 -17.49 -9.04 -23.64
CA GLU A 414 -17.83 -8.27 -24.85
C GLU A 414 -18.19 -9.16 -26.05
N SER A 415 -17.75 -10.42 -26.05
CA SER A 415 -18.14 -11.39 -27.10
C SER A 415 -19.62 -11.78 -27.05
N THR A 416 -20.32 -11.45 -25.96
CA THR A 416 -21.75 -11.74 -25.78
C THR A 416 -22.60 -10.52 -26.14
N ALA A 417 -23.75 -10.74 -26.79
CA ALA A 417 -24.64 -9.65 -27.20
C ALA A 417 -25.23 -8.85 -26.02
N THR A 418 -25.24 -9.43 -24.82
CA THR A 418 -25.81 -8.83 -23.60
C THR A 418 -24.76 -8.27 -22.66
N GLY A 419 -23.48 -8.46 -22.92
CA GLY A 419 -22.41 -8.21 -21.94
C GLY A 419 -22.53 -9.11 -20.70
N ILE A 420 -23.09 -10.32 -20.84
CA ILE A 420 -23.30 -11.27 -19.75
C ILE A 420 -22.81 -12.64 -20.19
N VAL A 421 -21.90 -13.22 -19.41
CA VAL A 421 -21.50 -14.62 -19.52
C VAL A 421 -22.28 -15.44 -18.51
N LEU A 422 -22.97 -16.48 -18.99
CA LEU A 422 -23.64 -17.46 -18.15
C LEU A 422 -22.67 -18.57 -17.77
N VAL A 423 -22.42 -18.72 -16.47
CA VAL A 423 -21.50 -19.72 -15.93
C VAL A 423 -22.31 -20.72 -15.10
N SER A 424 -22.30 -21.98 -15.51
CA SER A 424 -22.88 -23.07 -14.73
C SER A 424 -21.82 -23.89 -14.02
N ALA A 425 -22.11 -24.32 -12.81
CA ALA A 425 -21.29 -25.28 -12.07
C ALA A 425 -22.17 -26.42 -11.55
N GLU A 426 -21.63 -27.63 -11.58
CA GLU A 426 -22.23 -28.83 -11.02
C GLU A 426 -21.23 -29.56 -10.13
N VAL A 427 -21.65 -29.96 -8.94
CA VAL A 427 -20.83 -30.68 -7.96
C VAL A 427 -21.27 -32.15 -7.92
N THR A 428 -20.39 -33.04 -8.35
CA THR A 428 -20.61 -34.49 -8.22
C THR A 428 -20.32 -34.92 -6.78
N GLY A 429 -21.29 -35.55 -6.10
CA GLY A 429 -21.16 -35.94 -4.68
C GLY A 429 -21.96 -35.06 -3.70
N GLY A 430 -22.66 -34.05 -4.21
CA GLY A 430 -23.57 -33.19 -3.45
C GLY A 430 -22.92 -31.92 -2.90
N GLY A 431 -23.69 -30.84 -2.86
CA GLY A 431 -23.28 -29.52 -2.37
C GLY A 431 -23.60 -28.46 -3.41
N LEU A 432 -24.37 -27.45 -3.04
CA LEU A 432 -24.69 -26.34 -3.95
C LEU A 432 -23.43 -25.49 -4.20
N PRO A 433 -22.96 -25.36 -5.46
CA PRO A 433 -21.88 -24.43 -5.77
C PRO A 433 -22.35 -22.98 -5.58
N SER A 434 -21.45 -22.12 -5.12
CA SER A 434 -21.69 -20.69 -4.94
C SER A 434 -20.54 -19.87 -5.51
N ILE A 435 -20.85 -18.73 -6.13
CA ILE A 435 -19.84 -17.75 -6.57
C ILE A 435 -19.94 -16.53 -5.68
N ALA A 436 -18.82 -16.10 -5.10
CA ALA A 436 -18.79 -14.99 -4.16
C ALA A 436 -19.36 -13.71 -4.79
N GLY A 437 -20.30 -13.07 -4.09
CA GLY A 437 -20.95 -11.84 -4.55
C GLY A 437 -22.08 -12.02 -5.56
N LEU A 438 -22.36 -13.25 -6.02
CA LEU A 438 -23.40 -13.52 -7.02
C LEU A 438 -24.57 -14.33 -6.45
N THR A 439 -25.76 -14.05 -6.96
CA THR A 439 -26.96 -14.87 -6.74
C THR A 439 -27.20 -15.73 -7.98
N PRO A 440 -27.44 -17.05 -7.84
CA PRO A 440 -27.72 -17.89 -9.00
C PRO A 440 -29.04 -17.49 -9.67
N VAL A 441 -29.06 -17.49 -10.99
CA VAL A 441 -30.26 -17.32 -11.82
C VAL A 441 -31.13 -18.58 -11.75
N VAL A 442 -30.49 -19.75 -11.72
CA VAL A 442 -31.13 -21.07 -11.58
C VAL A 442 -30.26 -21.92 -10.66
N SER A 443 -30.86 -22.69 -9.75
CA SER A 443 -30.13 -23.63 -8.90
C SER A 443 -30.99 -24.85 -8.50
N ASN A 444 -30.34 -25.98 -8.23
CA ASN A 444 -30.91 -27.16 -7.56
C ASN A 444 -29.95 -27.67 -6.46
N GLU A 445 -30.04 -28.93 -6.01
CA GLU A 445 -29.19 -29.45 -4.91
C GLU A 445 -27.68 -29.46 -5.19
N ASN A 446 -27.25 -29.61 -6.45
CA ASN A 446 -25.84 -29.77 -6.80
C ASN A 446 -25.41 -28.93 -8.02
N TYR A 447 -26.33 -28.17 -8.61
CA TYR A 447 -26.11 -27.34 -9.79
C TYR A 447 -26.54 -25.89 -9.54
N ALA A 448 -25.78 -24.94 -10.08
CA ALA A 448 -26.17 -23.53 -10.13
C ALA A 448 -25.69 -22.86 -11.42
N LEU A 449 -26.48 -21.92 -11.93
CA LEU A 449 -26.20 -21.06 -13.08
C LEU A 449 -26.13 -19.61 -12.61
N PHE A 450 -25.05 -18.91 -12.95
CA PHE A 450 -24.80 -17.52 -12.58
C PHE A 450 -24.70 -16.64 -13.82
N ALA A 451 -25.12 -15.39 -13.70
CA ALA A 451 -24.88 -14.35 -14.70
C ALA A 451 -23.72 -13.48 -14.21
N ILE A 452 -22.68 -13.34 -15.03
CA ILE A 452 -21.51 -12.50 -14.73
C ILE A 452 -21.35 -11.48 -15.85
N ASP A 453 -21.32 -10.20 -15.46
CA ASP A 453 -21.32 -9.05 -16.35
C ASP A 453 -20.05 -8.18 -16.25
N ASN A 454 -19.12 -8.57 -15.38
CA ASN A 454 -17.87 -7.86 -15.15
C ASN A 454 -16.67 -8.81 -15.32
N PRO A 455 -15.59 -8.37 -15.98
CA PRO A 455 -14.36 -9.13 -16.04
C PRO A 455 -13.66 -9.15 -14.69
N GLY A 456 -12.82 -10.15 -14.46
CA GLY A 456 -12.03 -10.29 -13.25
C GLY A 456 -11.87 -11.73 -12.77
N LEU A 457 -11.27 -11.84 -11.59
CA LEU A 457 -11.10 -13.12 -10.89
C LEU A 457 -12.31 -13.38 -10.00
N ASN A 458 -12.93 -14.55 -10.17
CA ASN A 458 -14.11 -14.97 -9.42
C ASN A 458 -13.76 -16.13 -8.49
N LEU A 459 -14.36 -16.17 -7.29
CA LEU A 459 -14.22 -17.25 -6.33
C LEU A 459 -15.45 -18.15 -6.39
N ILE A 460 -15.28 -19.40 -6.79
CA ILE A 460 -16.31 -20.44 -6.69
C ILE A 460 -16.01 -21.32 -5.48
N SER A 461 -17.06 -21.67 -4.74
CA SER A 461 -16.94 -22.55 -3.59
C SER A 461 -18.05 -23.60 -3.53
N SER A 462 -17.72 -24.74 -2.93
CA SER A 462 -18.65 -25.83 -2.65
C SER A 462 -18.44 -26.34 -1.23
N SER A 463 -19.52 -26.65 -0.53
CA SER A 463 -19.50 -27.22 0.83
C SER A 463 -20.13 -28.62 0.83
N PRO A 464 -19.66 -29.54 1.68
CA PRO A 464 -20.35 -30.82 1.90
C PRO A 464 -21.75 -30.59 2.48
N HIS A 465 -22.75 -31.34 1.99
CA HIS A 465 -24.09 -31.33 2.55
C HIS A 465 -24.09 -31.93 3.97
N LEU A 466 -24.47 -31.13 4.99
CA LEU A 466 -24.67 -31.63 6.35
C LEU A 466 -26.17 -31.93 6.55
N LEU A 467 -26.56 -33.20 6.42
CA LEU A 467 -27.93 -33.65 6.71
C LEU A 467 -28.10 -33.85 8.22
N ILE A 468 -28.77 -32.92 8.90
CA ILE A 468 -29.29 -33.15 10.25
C ILE A 468 -30.74 -33.61 10.10
N SER A 469 -31.01 -34.88 10.37
CA SER A 469 -32.38 -35.39 10.51
C SER A 469 -32.74 -35.44 11.99
N SER A 470 -33.88 -34.86 12.37
CA SER A 470 -34.51 -35.14 13.66
C SER A 470 -35.35 -36.41 13.52
N LEU A 471 -35.09 -37.43 14.34
CA LEU A 471 -36.05 -38.52 14.53
C LEU A 471 -37.34 -37.93 15.14
N PRO A 472 -38.54 -38.33 14.70
CA PRO A 472 -39.76 -37.93 15.38
C PRO A 472 -39.73 -38.48 16.80
N HIS A 473 -39.85 -37.57 17.76
CA HIS A 473 -40.09 -37.88 19.16
C HIS A 473 -41.33 -38.78 19.23
N SER A 474 -41.18 -40.03 19.67
CA SER A 474 -42.33 -40.84 20.09
C SER A 474 -42.64 -40.49 21.54
N PRO A 475 -43.79 -39.88 21.86
CA PRO A 475 -44.27 -39.82 23.22
C PRO A 475 -45.16 -41.03 23.46
N ASN A 476 -44.75 -41.95 24.33
CA ASN A 476 -45.63 -42.85 25.08
C ASN A 476 -44.82 -43.26 26.33
N ARG A 477 -45.13 -42.74 27.54
CA ARG A 477 -46.15 -43.25 28.49
C ARG A 477 -46.08 -44.78 28.53
N TRP A 478 -45.75 -45.44 29.64
CA TRP A 478 -46.21 -45.25 31.03
C TRP A 478 -45.10 -45.52 32.04
#